data_AF-A0A967JVL3-F1
#
_entry.id   AF-A0A967JVL3-F1
#
_cell.length_a   1.000
_cell.length_b   1.000
_cell.length_c   1.000
_cell.angle_alpha   90.00
_cell.angle_beta   90.00
_cell.angle_gamma   90.00
#
_symmetry.space_group_name_H-M   'P 1'
#
loop_
_entity.id
_entity.type
_entity.pdbx_description
1 polymer ?
#
loop_
_entity_poly.entity_id
_entity_poly.type
_entity_poly.pdbx_seq_one_letter_code
_entity_poly.pdbx_strand_id
1 'polypeptide(L)'
;TATLSVNGKEVDLAGALLREPRFDLVLDLDDPPWLPHETPPLGYYAPRGEPAALERAYRELPELVGGFEKPKFFNYDPDICAHGASGQQGCRRCIDACPTGAIASAGETVEVDPYLCQGAGSCAMACPSGAMTYAYPTVSDALATVRKALRAYTDGGGETPRVAFYDAGGAERLAAVADRVPECVVAFEVEEIGAVGMDIWLAALAYGARQVLLITHEDVPASVSRELDAQREHARAILAGLGYDGERVARVAPEALAAEPPPSGAPPPPATFAAFDEKRTTLRLAIDHLRAHAPAPRATAPLPEGAPYGEVLVDRDACTLCMACVSVCPVKALADGDERPQLLFVEENCVQCGLCQAACPEDAVRLSPRMAYDRELASRMRVLNEEEPFNCVRCGKPFATQSMMARMTERLAGHWMFESEDAMRRLKMCQDCRVRDMYEHEGLIDVHGKPR
;
A
#
# COMPACT_ATOMS: atom_id res chain seq x y z
N THR A 1 11.29 26.32 -1.89
CA THR A 1 12.04 26.83 -0.73
C THR A 1 11.06 27.06 0.38
N ALA A 2 11.21 26.38 1.51
CA ALA A 2 10.30 26.54 2.63
C ALA A 2 10.45 27.97 3.20
N THR A 3 9.34 28.69 3.32
CA THR A 3 9.31 30.03 3.92
C THR A 3 8.48 29.97 5.19
N LEU A 4 8.93 30.69 6.24
CA LEU A 4 8.17 30.85 7.48
C LEU A 4 7.77 32.32 7.60
N SER A 5 6.51 32.59 7.95
CA SER A 5 6.06 33.95 8.26
C SER A 5 6.38 34.26 9.73
N VAL A 6 7.44 35.05 9.96
CA VAL A 6 7.82 35.53 11.28
C VAL A 6 7.49 37.01 11.36
N ASN A 7 6.56 37.38 12.25
CA ASN A 7 6.12 38.77 12.44
C ASN A 7 5.66 39.46 11.15
N GLY A 8 4.97 38.72 10.28
CA GLY A 8 4.42 39.26 9.03
C GLY A 8 5.44 39.46 7.90
N LYS A 9 6.67 38.94 8.03
CA LYS A 9 7.65 38.85 6.96
C LYS A 9 7.85 37.40 6.56
N GLU A 10 7.80 37.11 5.27
CA GLU A 10 8.24 35.82 4.75
C GLU A 10 9.76 35.73 4.84
N VAL A 11 10.22 34.76 5.63
CA VAL A 11 11.63 34.45 5.80
C VAL A 11 11.91 33.17 5.03
N ASP A 12 12.81 33.23 4.07
CA ASP A 12 13.40 32.04 3.46
C ASP A 12 14.18 31.28 4.54
N LEU A 13 13.66 30.11 4.92
CA LEU A 13 14.28 29.28 5.96
C LEU A 13 15.69 28.87 5.54
N ALA A 14 15.93 28.62 4.25
CA ALA A 14 17.27 28.29 3.76
C ALA A 14 18.23 29.46 4.00
N GLY A 15 17.79 30.68 3.70
CA GLY A 15 18.54 31.92 3.94
C GLY A 15 18.77 32.25 5.42
N ALA A 16 17.78 32.00 6.28
CA ALA A 16 17.88 32.25 7.72
C ALA A 16 18.81 31.26 8.42
N LEU A 17 18.74 29.98 8.05
CA LEU A 17 19.57 28.91 8.58
C LEU A 17 21.01 28.94 8.03
N LEU A 18 21.37 29.87 7.13
CA LEU A 18 22.76 30.06 6.68
C LEU A 18 23.67 30.62 7.78
N ARG A 19 23.08 31.28 8.79
CA ARG A 19 23.83 31.90 9.90
C ARG A 19 23.92 31.02 11.14
N GLU A 20 23.18 29.92 11.17
CA GLU A 20 23.26 28.92 12.23
C GLU A 20 24.45 27.97 11.95
N PRO A 21 25.13 27.48 13.00
CA PRO A 21 26.18 26.48 12.83
C PRO A 21 25.57 25.21 12.19
N ARG A 22 26.14 24.80 11.06
CA ARG A 22 25.79 23.57 10.35
C ARG A 22 26.89 22.55 10.58
N PHE A 23 26.50 21.33 10.90
CA PHE A 23 27.41 20.24 11.14
C PHE A 23 27.03 19.10 10.19
N ASP A 24 27.99 18.64 9.39
CA ASP A 24 27.80 17.48 8.52
C ASP A 24 27.83 16.17 9.33
N LEU A 25 28.59 16.18 10.43
CA LEU A 25 28.76 15.07 11.35
C LEU A 25 28.36 15.49 12.76
N VAL A 26 27.47 14.72 13.38
CA VAL A 26 26.95 14.95 14.73
C VAL A 26 27.13 13.68 15.54
N LEU A 27 27.85 13.78 16.66
CA LEU A 27 27.90 12.75 17.69
C LEU A 27 27.01 13.19 18.85
N ASP A 28 25.81 12.63 18.93
CA ASP A 28 24.85 12.89 19.98
C ASP A 28 25.08 11.94 21.17
N LEU A 29 25.53 12.50 22.30
CA LEU A 29 25.80 11.75 23.52
C LEU A 29 24.61 11.72 24.49
N ASP A 30 23.47 12.34 24.13
CA ASP A 30 22.26 12.36 24.96
C ASP A 30 21.52 11.01 24.93
N ASP A 31 20.83 10.70 26.03
CA ASP A 31 19.90 9.57 26.14
C ASP A 31 18.60 10.05 26.83
N PRO A 32 17.46 10.16 26.11
CA PRO A 32 17.28 9.77 24.71
C PRO A 32 17.96 10.75 23.72
N PRO A 33 18.31 10.29 22.51
CA PRO A 33 18.92 11.16 21.50
C PRO A 33 17.90 12.15 20.93
N TRP A 34 18.42 13.25 20.37
CA TRP A 34 17.60 14.32 19.81
C TRP A 34 16.78 13.90 18.59
N LEU A 35 17.34 13.06 17.73
CA LEU A 35 16.65 12.49 16.58
C LEU A 35 16.18 11.07 16.91
N PRO A 36 14.87 10.85 17.16
CA PRO A 36 14.35 9.57 17.62
C PRO A 36 14.07 8.60 16.47
N HIS A 37 14.92 8.56 15.44
CA HIS A 37 14.77 7.63 14.33
C HIS A 37 15.39 6.26 14.67
N GLU A 38 14.77 5.18 14.19
CA GLU A 38 15.35 3.83 14.32
C GLU A 38 16.65 3.75 13.50
N THR A 39 16.64 4.34 12.30
CA THR A 39 17.81 4.53 11.46
C THR A 39 18.12 6.03 11.36
N PRO A 40 19.14 6.53 12.07
CA PRO A 40 19.47 7.95 12.07
C PRO A 40 19.98 8.42 10.70
N PRO A 41 19.81 9.71 10.34
CA PRO A 41 20.37 10.26 9.11
C PRO A 41 21.88 10.03 8.99
N LEU A 42 22.38 9.90 7.75
CA LEU A 42 23.82 9.79 7.52
C LEU A 42 24.56 10.97 8.14
N GLY A 43 25.65 10.66 8.85
CA GLY A 43 26.43 11.65 9.62
C GLY A 43 25.93 11.91 11.03
N TYR A 44 24.75 11.41 11.42
CA TYR A 44 24.27 11.50 12.80
C TYR A 44 24.47 10.17 13.54
N TYR A 45 25.26 10.21 14.62
CA TYR A 45 25.58 9.08 15.45
C TYR A 45 25.03 9.30 16.85
N ALA A 46 24.22 8.37 17.34
CA ALA A 46 23.65 8.39 18.68
C ALA A 46 23.96 7.08 19.41
N PRO A 47 25.11 6.97 20.10
CA PRO A 47 25.49 5.78 20.85
C PRO A 47 24.61 5.49 22.08
N ARG A 48 23.80 6.44 22.58
CA ARG A 48 22.86 6.22 23.70
C ARG A 48 23.52 5.64 24.95
N GLY A 49 24.75 6.07 25.23
CA GLY A 49 25.55 5.54 26.35
C GLY A 49 26.13 4.13 26.14
N GLU A 50 25.94 3.49 24.98
CA GLU A 50 26.50 2.18 24.67
C GLU A 50 27.99 2.28 24.25
N PRO A 51 28.92 1.66 25.02
CA PRO A 51 30.35 1.79 24.74
C PRO A 51 30.78 1.27 23.36
N ALA A 52 30.15 0.18 22.89
CA ALA A 52 30.47 -0.40 21.58
C ALA A 52 30.01 0.51 20.43
N ALA A 53 28.85 1.15 20.55
CA ALA A 53 28.35 2.10 19.56
C ALA A 53 29.21 3.38 19.53
N LEU A 54 29.66 3.85 20.70
CA LEU A 54 30.55 5.01 20.80
C LEU A 54 31.91 4.74 20.15
N GLU A 55 32.49 3.56 20.39
CA GLU A 55 33.75 3.14 19.78
C GLU A 55 33.64 3.00 18.25
N ARG A 56 32.51 2.48 17.74
CA ARG A 56 32.23 2.48 16.29
C ARG A 56 32.18 3.90 15.73
N ALA A 57 31.43 4.80 16.38
CA ALA A 57 31.34 6.20 15.95
C ALA A 57 32.71 6.88 15.90
N TYR A 58 33.58 6.69 16.90
CA TYR A 58 34.94 7.23 16.89
C TYR A 58 35.81 6.71 15.75
N ARG A 59 35.57 5.49 15.29
CA ARG A 59 36.30 4.89 14.17
C ARG A 59 35.77 5.35 12.82
N GLU A 60 34.46 5.47 12.68
CA GLU A 60 33.81 5.77 11.41
C GLU A 60 33.78 7.27 11.08
N LEU A 61 33.50 8.13 12.06
CA LEU A 61 33.37 9.57 11.84
C LEU A 61 34.57 10.21 11.14
N PRO A 62 35.84 9.89 11.48
CA PRO A 62 37.00 10.45 10.79
C PRO A 62 37.14 10.01 9.33
N GLU A 63 36.55 8.88 8.95
CA GLU A 63 36.59 8.33 7.59
C GLU A 63 35.52 8.97 6.69
N LEU A 64 34.54 9.69 7.26
CA LEU A 64 33.46 10.35 6.52
C LEU A 64 33.91 11.69 5.91
N VAL A 65 35.01 11.67 5.15
CA VAL A 65 35.58 12.83 4.45
C VAL A 65 35.37 12.69 2.94
N GLY A 66 34.71 13.69 2.33
CA GLY A 66 34.58 13.78 0.87
C GLY A 66 33.13 13.92 0.41
N GLY A 67 32.88 13.57 -0.85
CA GLY A 67 31.55 13.51 -1.43
C GLY A 67 31.01 12.08 -1.40
N PHE A 68 29.75 11.93 -1.00
CA PHE A 68 29.06 10.66 -0.97
C PHE A 68 27.92 10.69 -1.97
N GLU A 69 27.83 9.65 -2.79
CA GLU A 69 26.72 9.44 -3.71
C GLU A 69 25.87 8.30 -3.18
N LYS A 70 24.55 8.48 -3.24
CA LYS A 70 23.58 7.47 -2.83
C LYS A 70 22.46 7.45 -3.85
N PRO A 71 22.04 6.27 -4.32
CA PRO A 71 20.94 6.18 -5.26
C PRO A 71 19.64 6.66 -4.63
N LYS A 72 18.70 7.07 -5.47
CA LYS A 72 17.32 7.26 -5.05
C LYS A 72 16.64 5.89 -5.02
N PHE A 73 16.44 5.34 -3.83
CA PHE A 73 15.93 3.97 -3.65
C PHE A 73 14.43 3.78 -3.91
N PHE A 74 13.68 4.83 -4.22
CA PHE A 74 12.23 4.75 -4.37
C PHE A 74 11.71 5.49 -5.60
N ASN A 75 10.60 4.98 -6.14
CA ASN A 75 9.70 5.72 -7.01
C ASN A 75 8.33 5.86 -6.33
N TYR A 76 7.66 6.98 -6.58
CA TYR A 76 6.34 7.28 -6.04
C TYR A 76 5.39 7.71 -7.15
N ASP A 77 4.26 7.00 -7.25
CA ASP A 77 3.14 7.31 -8.13
C ASP A 77 1.92 7.74 -7.31
N PRO A 78 1.58 9.04 -7.31
CA PRO A 78 0.43 9.56 -6.57
C PRO A 78 -0.91 9.11 -7.15
N ASP A 79 -1.00 8.73 -8.43
CA ASP A 79 -2.28 8.44 -9.11
C ASP A 79 -2.93 7.15 -8.59
N ILE A 80 -2.12 6.24 -8.05
CA ILE A 80 -2.56 4.98 -7.45
C ILE A 80 -2.32 4.94 -5.93
N CYS A 81 -2.00 6.08 -5.32
CA CYS A 81 -1.76 6.18 -3.88
C CYS A 81 -3.07 6.14 -3.09
N ALA A 82 -3.14 5.28 -2.07
CA ALA A 82 -4.32 5.15 -1.22
C ALA A 82 -4.24 5.97 0.07
N HIS A 83 -3.32 6.94 0.17
CA HIS A 83 -3.09 7.71 1.39
C HIS A 83 -4.26 8.62 1.77
N GLY A 84 -4.98 9.14 0.79
CA GLY A 84 -6.20 9.89 1.02
C GLY A 84 -6.94 10.20 -0.27
N ALA A 85 -8.17 10.67 -0.14
CA ALA A 85 -8.99 11.19 -1.23
C ALA A 85 -10.11 12.07 -0.66
N SER A 86 -10.43 13.18 -1.31
CA SER A 86 -11.53 14.08 -0.91
C SER A 86 -11.47 14.54 0.57
N GLY A 87 -10.28 14.89 1.04
CA GLY A 87 -10.01 15.33 2.41
C GLY A 87 -10.00 14.22 3.46
N GLN A 88 -10.25 12.96 3.08
CA GLN A 88 -10.22 11.82 3.98
C GLN A 88 -8.84 11.16 3.98
N GLN A 89 -8.32 10.87 5.18
CA GLN A 89 -7.09 10.08 5.33
C GLN A 89 -7.43 8.59 5.23
N GLY A 90 -6.62 7.86 4.46
CA GLY A 90 -6.69 6.43 4.24
C GLY A 90 -5.42 5.71 4.71
N CYS A 91 -4.69 5.11 3.77
CA CYS A 91 -3.57 4.22 4.05
C CYS A 91 -2.31 4.95 4.57
N ARG A 92 -1.74 4.47 5.69
CA ARG A 92 -0.50 5.00 6.28
C ARG A 92 0.69 4.03 6.28
N ARG A 93 0.51 2.82 5.73
CA ARG A 93 1.47 1.71 5.79
C ARG A 93 2.93 2.10 5.46
N CYS A 94 3.16 2.92 4.43
CA CYS A 94 4.53 3.34 4.07
C CYS A 94 5.18 4.27 5.11
N ILE A 95 4.38 5.16 5.74
CA ILE A 95 4.84 6.05 6.82
C ILE A 95 5.20 5.20 8.04
N ASP A 96 4.31 4.30 8.43
CA ASP A 96 4.46 3.48 9.65
C ASP A 96 5.61 2.45 9.53
N ALA A 97 5.91 2.01 8.30
CA ALA A 97 7.01 1.08 8.02
C ALA A 97 8.38 1.76 7.85
N CYS A 98 8.46 3.10 7.80
CA CYS A 98 9.70 3.82 7.49
C CYS A 98 10.59 4.00 8.75
N PRO A 99 11.79 3.38 8.80
CA PRO A 99 12.66 3.50 9.97
C PRO A 99 13.39 4.84 10.09
N THR A 100 13.53 5.57 8.98
CA THR A 100 14.29 6.83 8.91
C THR A 100 13.43 8.08 9.14
N GLY A 101 12.10 7.93 9.17
CA GLY A 101 11.19 9.09 9.20
C GLY A 101 11.16 9.90 7.89
N ALA A 102 11.65 9.35 6.77
CA ALA A 102 11.71 10.04 5.49
C ALA A 102 10.36 10.27 4.80
N ILE A 103 9.29 9.63 5.27
CA ILE A 103 7.97 9.68 4.63
C ILE A 103 6.98 10.42 5.53
N ALA A 104 6.36 11.47 5.00
CA ALA A 104 5.37 12.27 5.70
C ALA A 104 4.06 12.38 4.91
N SER A 105 2.97 12.67 5.62
CA SER A 105 1.68 12.97 5.00
C SER A 105 1.70 14.36 4.36
N ALA A 106 1.25 14.45 3.11
CA ALA A 106 1.15 15.68 2.33
C ALA A 106 -0.28 15.78 1.73
N GLY A 107 -1.25 16.09 2.60
CA GLY A 107 -2.66 16.14 2.23
C GLY A 107 -3.21 14.74 1.91
N GLU A 108 -3.64 14.54 0.67
CA GLU A 108 -4.17 13.26 0.17
C GLU A 108 -3.06 12.33 -0.36
N THR A 109 -1.82 12.81 -0.39
CA THR A 109 -0.64 12.09 -0.86
C THR A 109 0.42 11.97 0.24
N VAL A 110 1.51 11.27 -0.05
CA VAL A 110 2.70 11.30 0.80
C VAL A 110 3.83 12.05 0.12
N GLU A 111 4.69 12.65 0.91
CA GLU A 111 5.97 13.21 0.48
C GLU A 111 7.10 12.32 1.03
N VAL A 112 8.13 12.10 0.21
CA VAL A 112 9.30 11.32 0.60
C VAL A 112 10.54 12.18 0.45
N ASP A 113 11.25 12.40 1.54
CA ASP A 113 12.55 13.07 1.55
C ASP A 113 13.63 12.10 1.03
N PRO A 114 14.21 12.34 -0.16
CA PRO A 114 15.23 11.47 -0.72
C PRO A 114 16.57 11.52 0.02
N TYR A 115 16.83 12.56 0.82
CA TYR A 115 18.05 12.72 1.61
C TYR A 115 17.95 11.97 2.94
N LEU A 116 16.78 11.92 3.57
CA LEU A 116 16.54 11.08 4.76
C LEU A 116 16.29 9.61 4.44
N CYS A 117 15.76 9.28 3.25
CA CYS A 117 15.53 7.91 2.84
C CYS A 117 16.86 7.16 2.76
N GLN A 118 17.02 6.00 3.42
CA GLN A 118 18.28 5.23 3.34
C GLN A 118 18.15 3.90 2.61
N GLY A 119 17.02 3.66 1.94
CA GLY A 119 16.86 2.46 1.11
C GLY A 119 16.41 1.22 1.86
N ALA A 120 15.91 1.33 3.10
CA ALA A 120 15.36 0.21 3.87
C ALA A 120 14.30 -0.63 3.12
N GLY A 121 13.62 -0.06 2.11
CA GLY A 121 12.71 -0.78 1.21
C GLY A 121 11.34 -1.16 1.79
N SER A 122 11.19 -1.15 3.13
CA SER A 122 9.96 -1.51 3.84
C SER A 122 8.72 -0.74 3.38
N CYS A 123 8.86 0.51 2.91
CA CYS A 123 7.75 1.29 2.36
C CYS A 123 7.21 0.73 1.03
N ALA A 124 8.09 0.26 0.14
CA ALA A 124 7.72 -0.40 -1.10
C ALA A 124 7.13 -1.79 -0.82
N MET A 125 7.67 -2.51 0.16
CA MET A 125 7.11 -3.75 0.67
C MET A 125 5.70 -3.55 1.25
N ALA A 126 5.49 -2.51 2.04
CA ALA A 126 4.22 -2.23 2.71
C ALA A 126 3.14 -1.67 1.76
N CYS A 127 3.55 -1.02 0.66
CA CYS A 127 2.63 -0.38 -0.27
C CYS A 127 1.80 -1.43 -1.04
N PRO A 128 0.46 -1.46 -0.86
CA PRO A 128 -0.36 -2.49 -1.46
C PRO A 128 -0.75 -2.19 -2.91
N SER A 129 -0.89 -0.91 -3.28
CA SER A 129 -1.23 -0.51 -4.65
C SER A 129 -0.03 -0.57 -5.59
N GLY A 130 1.19 -0.52 -5.04
CA GLY A 130 2.40 -0.31 -5.82
C GLY A 130 2.71 1.16 -6.08
N ALA A 131 1.99 2.10 -5.46
CA ALA A 131 2.30 3.53 -5.50
C ALA A 131 3.73 3.85 -5.03
N MET A 132 4.28 3.05 -4.13
CA MET A 132 5.69 3.10 -3.73
C MET A 132 6.39 1.86 -4.27
N THR A 133 7.45 2.04 -5.06
CA THR A 133 8.27 0.93 -5.55
C THR A 133 9.74 1.12 -5.19
N TYR A 134 10.47 0.02 -5.04
CA TYR A 134 11.92 0.05 -4.85
C TYR A 134 12.59 0.26 -6.21
N ALA A 135 13.52 1.21 -6.28
CA ALA A 135 14.08 1.67 -7.55
C ALA A 135 15.45 1.06 -7.88
N TYR A 136 16.18 0.55 -6.88
CA TYR A 136 17.53 0.04 -7.09
C TYR A 136 17.91 -1.07 -6.11
N PRO A 137 18.02 -2.34 -6.54
CA PRO A 137 17.65 -2.84 -7.87
C PRO A 137 16.13 -2.81 -8.07
N THR A 138 15.68 -2.83 -9.33
CA THR A 138 14.26 -2.98 -9.65
C THR A 138 13.77 -4.40 -9.34
N VAL A 139 12.45 -4.58 -9.21
CA VAL A 139 11.84 -5.91 -8.97
C VAL A 139 12.12 -6.84 -10.14
N SER A 140 12.03 -6.32 -11.36
CA SER A 140 12.30 -7.10 -12.58
C SER A 140 13.76 -7.58 -12.65
N ASP A 141 14.74 -6.74 -12.30
CA ASP A 141 16.16 -7.11 -12.27
C ASP A 141 16.46 -8.14 -11.18
N ALA A 142 15.93 -7.95 -9.97
CA ALA A 142 16.08 -8.89 -8.87
C ALA A 142 15.52 -10.27 -9.24
N LEU A 143 14.31 -10.32 -9.82
CA LEU A 143 13.68 -11.57 -10.22
C LEU A 143 14.32 -12.22 -11.44
N ALA A 144 14.86 -11.44 -12.39
CA ALA A 144 15.64 -11.98 -13.50
C ALA A 144 16.89 -12.70 -12.98
N THR A 145 17.56 -12.12 -11.99
CA THR A 145 18.74 -12.70 -11.32
C THR A 145 18.38 -13.98 -10.58
N VAL A 146 17.33 -13.95 -9.74
CA VAL A 146 16.84 -15.14 -9.01
C VAL A 146 16.48 -16.26 -9.98
N ARG A 147 15.73 -15.95 -11.05
CA ARG A 147 15.30 -16.95 -12.04
C ARG A 147 16.50 -17.57 -12.78
N LYS A 148 17.51 -16.77 -13.14
CA LYS A 148 18.72 -17.26 -13.79
C LYS A 148 19.50 -18.20 -12.86
N ALA A 149 19.66 -17.83 -11.60
CA ALA A 149 20.37 -18.63 -10.61
C ALA A 149 19.64 -19.94 -10.28
N LEU A 150 18.31 -19.91 -10.13
CA LEU A 150 17.51 -21.12 -9.94
C LEU A 150 17.63 -22.09 -11.12
N ARG A 151 17.62 -21.59 -12.36
CA ARG A 151 17.86 -22.41 -13.56
C ARG A 151 19.25 -23.02 -13.56
N ALA A 152 20.28 -22.23 -13.29
CA ALA A 152 21.66 -22.71 -13.23
C ALA A 152 21.83 -23.81 -12.16
N TYR A 153 21.19 -23.64 -10.99
CA TYR A 153 21.17 -24.65 -9.93
C TYR A 153 20.52 -25.97 -10.41
N THR A 154 19.35 -25.91 -11.05
CA THR A 154 18.67 -27.10 -11.55
C THR A 154 19.40 -27.75 -12.72
N ASP A 155 19.97 -26.98 -13.64
CA ASP A 155 20.76 -27.47 -14.77
C ASP A 155 22.04 -28.17 -14.30
N GLY A 156 22.57 -27.76 -13.15
CA GLY A 156 23.68 -28.42 -12.45
C GLY A 156 23.30 -29.71 -11.71
N GLY A 157 22.03 -30.15 -11.78
CA GLY A 157 21.54 -31.34 -11.09
C GLY A 157 21.06 -31.10 -9.66
N GLY A 158 21.01 -29.85 -9.21
CA GLY A 158 20.49 -29.48 -7.90
C GLY A 158 18.97 -29.71 -7.81
N GLU A 159 18.52 -30.27 -6.69
CA GLU A 159 17.10 -30.51 -6.41
C GLU A 159 16.59 -29.58 -5.30
N THR A 160 15.32 -29.20 -5.37
CA THR A 160 14.59 -28.47 -4.30
C THR A 160 15.29 -27.20 -3.76
N PRO A 161 15.67 -26.23 -4.62
CA PRO A 161 16.40 -25.05 -4.19
C PRO A 161 15.63 -24.21 -3.16
N ARG A 162 16.33 -23.67 -2.18
CA ARG A 162 15.83 -22.68 -1.21
C ARG A 162 16.51 -21.36 -1.51
N VAL A 163 15.73 -20.30 -1.71
CA VAL A 163 16.28 -18.97 -1.99
C VAL A 163 16.47 -18.24 -0.67
N ALA A 164 17.67 -17.73 -0.39
CA ALA A 164 17.92 -16.90 0.78
C ALA A 164 18.21 -15.45 0.36
N PHE A 165 17.58 -14.49 1.01
CA PHE A 165 17.89 -13.07 0.88
C PHE A 165 18.53 -12.57 2.18
N TYR A 166 19.60 -11.80 2.07
CA TYR A 166 20.32 -11.21 3.20
C TYR A 166 20.87 -9.84 2.82
N ASP A 167 21.02 -8.94 3.78
CA ASP A 167 21.67 -7.63 3.60
C ASP A 167 23.15 -7.69 4.02
N ALA A 168 23.84 -6.55 3.98
CA ALA A 168 25.26 -6.47 4.35
C ALA A 168 25.55 -6.98 5.78
N GLY A 169 24.66 -6.69 6.74
CA GLY A 169 24.78 -7.19 8.12
C GLY A 169 24.57 -8.71 8.20
N GLY A 170 23.65 -9.25 7.40
CA GLY A 170 23.50 -10.68 7.19
C GLY A 170 24.73 -11.33 6.53
N ALA A 171 25.39 -10.66 5.59
CA ALA A 171 26.56 -11.17 4.88
C ALA A 171 27.73 -11.48 5.82
N GLU A 172 28.06 -10.53 6.72
CA GLU A 172 29.11 -10.69 7.73
C GLU A 172 28.84 -11.92 8.62
N ARG A 173 27.60 -12.09 9.05
CA ARG A 173 27.19 -13.18 9.96
C ARG A 173 27.09 -14.52 9.25
N LEU A 174 26.63 -14.54 8.00
CA LEU A 174 26.59 -15.75 7.18
C LEU A 174 28.00 -16.26 6.88
N ALA A 175 28.98 -15.38 6.68
CA ALA A 175 30.37 -15.77 6.50
C ALA A 175 30.91 -16.58 7.70
N ALA A 176 30.45 -16.29 8.92
CA ALA A 176 30.84 -17.01 10.13
C ALA A 176 30.27 -18.44 10.23
N VAL A 177 29.24 -18.77 9.43
CA VAL A 177 28.59 -20.09 9.40
C VAL A 177 28.56 -20.71 8.01
N ALA A 178 29.40 -20.22 7.10
CA ALA A 178 29.39 -20.59 5.68
C ALA A 178 29.58 -22.11 5.46
N ASP A 179 30.36 -22.77 6.30
CA ASP A 179 30.60 -24.22 6.28
C ASP A 179 29.36 -25.06 6.64
N ARG A 180 28.36 -24.43 7.27
CA ARG A 180 27.11 -25.06 7.71
C ARG A 180 25.94 -24.72 6.78
N VAL A 181 26.11 -23.82 5.81
CA VAL A 181 25.04 -23.44 4.88
C VAL A 181 24.71 -24.64 3.97
N PRO A 182 23.45 -25.12 3.93
CA PRO A 182 23.09 -26.25 3.08
C PRO A 182 23.31 -25.96 1.60
N GLU A 183 23.81 -26.93 0.84
CA GLU A 183 24.07 -26.79 -0.61
C GLU A 183 22.82 -26.42 -1.43
N CYS A 184 21.63 -26.73 -0.92
CA CYS A 184 20.38 -26.36 -1.57
C CYS A 184 19.98 -24.89 -1.37
N VAL A 185 20.75 -24.10 -0.62
CA VAL A 185 20.50 -22.67 -0.41
C VAL A 185 21.22 -21.86 -1.48
N VAL A 186 20.43 -21.16 -2.31
CA VAL A 186 20.92 -20.16 -3.26
C VAL A 186 20.73 -18.79 -2.62
N ALA A 187 21.82 -18.19 -2.17
CA ALA A 187 21.80 -16.96 -1.39
C ALA A 187 22.05 -15.72 -2.26
N PHE A 188 21.31 -14.64 -2.00
CA PHE A 188 21.37 -13.37 -2.70
C PHE A 188 21.53 -12.24 -1.68
N GLU A 189 22.58 -11.46 -1.86
CA GLU A 189 22.74 -10.19 -1.15
C GLU A 189 21.80 -9.15 -1.77
N VAL A 190 21.11 -8.41 -0.91
CA VAL A 190 20.26 -7.26 -1.25
C VAL A 190 20.75 -6.05 -0.48
N GLU A 191 20.43 -4.84 -0.95
CA GLU A 191 20.80 -3.60 -0.25
C GLU A 191 20.28 -3.60 1.19
N GLU A 192 19.00 -3.95 1.35
CA GLU A 192 18.30 -3.98 2.64
C GLU A 192 17.28 -5.11 2.60
N ILE A 193 17.10 -5.85 3.70
CA ILE A 193 16.15 -6.98 3.73
C ILE A 193 14.71 -6.52 3.45
N GLY A 194 14.38 -5.27 3.76
CA GLY A 194 13.08 -4.68 3.45
C GLY A 194 12.86 -4.38 1.95
N ALA A 195 13.88 -4.48 1.10
CA ALA A 195 13.76 -4.29 -0.35
C ALA A 195 13.06 -5.46 -1.06
N VAL A 196 12.98 -6.63 -0.42
CA VAL A 196 12.33 -7.82 -0.99
C VAL A 196 10.96 -8.06 -0.37
N GLY A 197 9.88 -7.81 -1.11
CA GLY A 197 8.50 -8.01 -0.67
C GLY A 197 7.87 -9.31 -1.18
N MET A 198 6.57 -9.50 -0.87
CA MET A 198 5.80 -10.68 -1.29
C MET A 198 5.80 -10.90 -2.82
N ASP A 199 5.91 -9.84 -3.62
CA ASP A 199 6.03 -9.91 -5.07
C ASP A 199 7.28 -10.68 -5.49
N ILE A 200 8.41 -10.45 -4.82
CA ILE A 200 9.64 -11.20 -5.04
C ILE A 200 9.55 -12.60 -4.44
N TRP A 201 9.02 -12.74 -3.21
CA TRP A 201 8.96 -14.04 -2.52
C TRP A 201 8.07 -15.05 -3.26
N LEU A 202 6.85 -14.65 -3.62
CA LEU A 202 5.91 -15.52 -4.32
C LEU A 202 6.38 -15.83 -5.74
N ALA A 203 7.02 -14.87 -6.42
CA ALA A 203 7.61 -15.11 -7.74
C ALA A 203 8.80 -16.08 -7.66
N ALA A 204 9.66 -16.00 -6.64
CA ALA A 204 10.74 -16.97 -6.42
C ALA A 204 10.19 -18.39 -6.22
N LEU A 205 9.12 -18.55 -5.44
CA LEU A 205 8.41 -19.83 -5.29
C LEU A 205 7.83 -20.30 -6.63
N ALA A 206 7.20 -19.41 -7.39
CA ALA A 206 6.67 -19.72 -8.73
C ALA A 206 7.78 -20.15 -9.72
N TYR A 207 8.98 -19.58 -9.60
CA TYR A 207 10.16 -19.99 -10.38
C TYR A 207 10.79 -21.31 -9.91
N GLY A 208 10.17 -22.02 -8.96
CA GLY A 208 10.58 -23.37 -8.56
C GLY A 208 11.39 -23.43 -7.26
N ALA A 209 11.54 -22.31 -6.55
CA ALA A 209 12.08 -22.36 -5.19
C ALA A 209 11.13 -23.15 -4.27
N ARG A 210 11.69 -24.04 -3.46
CA ARG A 210 10.98 -24.77 -2.41
C ARG A 210 10.58 -23.86 -1.26
N GLN A 211 11.48 -22.94 -0.90
CA GLN A 211 11.32 -22.03 0.23
C GLN A 211 12.06 -20.72 -0.06
N VAL A 212 11.56 -19.62 0.49
CA VAL A 212 12.23 -18.34 0.60
C VAL A 212 12.62 -18.11 2.05
N LEU A 213 13.87 -17.76 2.28
CA LEU A 213 14.49 -17.55 3.58
C LEU A 213 14.91 -16.08 3.65
N LEU A 214 14.37 -15.36 4.62
CA LEU A 214 14.68 -13.97 4.90
C LEU A 214 15.65 -13.96 6.07
N ILE A 215 16.93 -13.76 5.78
CA ILE A 215 17.98 -13.77 6.80
C ILE A 215 18.00 -12.41 7.47
N THR A 216 17.77 -12.39 8.78
CA THR A 216 17.70 -11.15 9.58
C THR A 216 18.60 -11.24 10.80
N HIS A 217 19.08 -10.10 11.26
CA HIS A 217 19.93 -9.94 12.45
C HIS A 217 19.37 -8.85 13.37
N GLU A 218 20.00 -8.68 14.53
CA GLU A 218 19.56 -7.76 15.59
C GLU A 218 19.60 -6.28 15.21
N ASP A 219 20.39 -5.90 14.21
CA ASP A 219 20.51 -4.49 13.78
C ASP A 219 19.44 -4.09 12.75
N VAL A 220 18.63 -5.04 12.25
CA VAL A 220 17.49 -4.74 11.37
C VAL A 220 16.47 -3.88 12.14
N PRO A 221 16.08 -2.70 11.63
CA PRO A 221 15.17 -1.81 12.35
C PRO A 221 13.85 -2.50 12.75
N ALA A 222 13.34 -2.16 13.94
CA ALA A 222 12.15 -2.80 14.48
C ALA A 222 10.91 -2.60 13.59
N SER A 223 10.76 -1.45 12.97
CA SER A 223 9.71 -1.14 11.98
C SER A 223 9.79 -2.04 10.74
N VAL A 224 10.99 -2.26 10.20
CA VAL A 224 11.23 -3.17 9.07
C VAL A 224 10.91 -4.62 9.48
N SER A 225 11.37 -5.04 10.66
CA SER A 225 11.08 -6.38 11.20
C SER A 225 9.58 -6.64 11.41
N ARG A 226 8.83 -5.64 11.93
CA ARG A 226 7.37 -5.71 12.08
C ARG A 226 6.67 -5.83 10.73
N GLU A 227 7.07 -5.03 9.74
CA GLU A 227 6.48 -5.09 8.40
C GLU A 227 6.79 -6.42 7.70
N LEU A 228 8.02 -6.93 7.82
CA LEU A 228 8.39 -8.26 7.34
C LEU A 228 7.48 -9.35 7.89
N ASP A 229 7.21 -9.35 9.20
CA ASP A 229 6.30 -10.33 9.81
C ASP A 229 4.86 -10.18 9.33
N ALA A 230 4.36 -8.94 9.21
CA ALA A 230 3.02 -8.69 8.70
C ALA A 230 2.85 -9.21 7.26
N GLN A 231 3.81 -8.94 6.38
CA GLN A 231 3.79 -9.45 5.01
C GLN A 231 3.95 -10.96 4.93
N ARG A 232 4.79 -11.55 5.80
CA ARG A 232 4.93 -13.01 5.89
C ARG A 232 3.63 -13.67 6.30
N GLU A 233 2.87 -13.07 7.22
CA GLU A 233 1.56 -13.60 7.62
C GLU A 233 0.55 -13.54 6.46
N HIS A 234 0.56 -12.46 5.67
CA HIS A 234 -0.23 -12.40 4.44
C HIS A 234 0.20 -13.47 3.43
N ALA A 235 1.50 -13.63 3.18
CA ALA A 235 2.02 -14.65 2.26
C ALA A 235 1.65 -16.07 2.73
N ARG A 236 1.80 -16.35 4.03
CA ARG A 236 1.40 -17.61 4.67
C ARG A 236 -0.08 -17.91 4.44
N ALA A 237 -0.96 -16.94 4.71
CA ALA A 237 -2.39 -17.09 4.50
C ALA A 237 -2.73 -17.33 3.02
N ILE A 238 -2.08 -16.62 2.11
CA ILE A 238 -2.23 -16.79 0.65
C ILE A 238 -1.76 -18.19 0.19
N LEU A 239 -0.67 -18.70 0.75
CA LEU A 239 -0.09 -20.01 0.38
C LEU A 239 -0.86 -21.18 0.99
N ALA A 240 -1.22 -21.10 2.28
CA ALA A 240 -2.16 -22.03 2.92
C ALA A 240 -3.50 -22.03 2.18
N GLY A 241 -3.89 -20.84 1.71
CA GLY A 241 -4.82 -20.51 0.64
C GLY A 241 -4.85 -21.43 -0.59
N LEU A 242 -3.77 -22.13 -0.89
CA LEU A 242 -3.67 -23.01 -2.05
C LEU A 242 -3.30 -24.45 -1.64
N GLY A 243 -3.29 -24.73 -0.32
CA GLY A 243 -2.85 -26.01 0.22
C GLY A 243 -1.33 -26.17 0.28
N TYR A 244 -0.56 -25.11 0.03
CA TYR A 244 0.87 -25.12 0.30
C TYR A 244 1.14 -25.00 1.80
N ASP A 245 2.29 -25.54 2.20
CA ASP A 245 2.85 -25.27 3.52
C ASP A 245 3.06 -23.76 3.73
N GLY A 246 2.61 -23.26 4.88
CA GLY A 246 2.71 -21.85 5.25
C GLY A 246 4.14 -21.39 5.53
N GLU A 247 5.07 -22.29 5.84
CA GLU A 247 6.49 -21.97 6.13
C GLU A 247 7.36 -21.85 4.87
N ARG A 248 6.74 -21.73 3.69
CA ARG A 248 7.48 -21.48 2.44
C ARG A 248 8.14 -20.11 2.40
N VAL A 249 7.78 -19.18 3.29
CA VAL A 249 8.49 -17.92 3.51
C VAL A 249 8.85 -17.80 4.99
N ALA A 250 10.09 -18.12 5.34
CA ALA A 250 10.59 -18.13 6.71
C ALA A 250 11.56 -16.98 6.96
N ARG A 251 11.52 -16.40 8.17
CA ARG A 251 12.55 -15.47 8.65
C ARG A 251 13.47 -16.26 9.57
N VAL A 252 14.78 -16.15 9.35
CA VAL A 252 15.76 -17.02 9.99
C VAL A 252 16.98 -16.20 10.40
N ALA A 253 17.52 -16.46 11.59
CA ALA A 253 18.81 -15.91 11.99
C ALA A 253 19.95 -16.66 11.24
N PRO A 254 21.07 -16.01 10.89
CA PRO A 254 22.18 -16.65 10.18
C PRO A 254 22.60 -18.00 10.78
N GLU A 255 22.72 -18.09 12.11
CA GLU A 255 23.21 -19.26 12.83
C GLU A 255 22.21 -20.43 12.84
N ALA A 256 20.94 -20.13 12.61
CA ALA A 256 19.83 -21.08 12.57
C ALA A 256 19.56 -21.60 11.15
N LEU A 257 20.15 -21.00 10.11
CA LEU A 257 19.90 -21.33 8.70
C LEU A 257 20.05 -22.83 8.39
N ALA A 258 21.10 -23.46 8.92
CA ALA A 258 21.37 -24.88 8.72
C ALA A 258 20.31 -25.80 9.37
N ALA A 259 19.68 -25.33 10.46
CA ALA A 259 18.69 -26.07 11.22
C ALA A 259 17.25 -25.79 10.75
N GLU A 260 17.04 -24.76 9.93
CA GLU A 260 15.72 -24.40 9.43
C GLU A 260 15.15 -25.53 8.55
N PRO A 261 14.04 -26.16 8.95
CA PRO A 261 13.48 -27.29 8.22
C PRO A 261 12.88 -26.85 6.88
N PRO A 262 13.00 -27.67 5.82
CA PRO A 262 12.32 -27.39 4.57
C PRO A 262 10.79 -27.59 4.73
N PRO A 263 9.96 -26.78 4.05
CA PRO A 263 8.51 -26.93 4.09
C PRO A 263 8.08 -28.23 3.42
N SER A 264 6.88 -28.71 3.74
CA SER A 264 6.29 -29.90 3.14
C SER A 264 5.82 -29.68 1.69
N GLY A 265 5.72 -30.79 0.94
CA GLY A 265 5.35 -30.79 -0.48
C GLY A 265 6.48 -30.40 -1.43
N ALA A 266 6.32 -30.75 -2.71
CA ALA A 266 7.27 -30.36 -3.76
C ALA A 266 7.13 -28.87 -4.12
N PRO A 267 8.18 -28.22 -4.67
CA PRO A 267 8.01 -26.94 -5.36
C PRO A 267 7.17 -27.11 -6.63
N PRO A 268 6.48 -26.05 -7.10
CA PRO A 268 5.84 -26.08 -8.42
C PRO A 268 6.91 -26.18 -9.52
N PRO A 269 6.55 -26.64 -10.74
CA PRO A 269 7.44 -26.52 -11.88
C PRO A 269 7.79 -25.04 -12.14
N PRO A 270 9.01 -24.71 -12.59
CA PRO A 270 9.43 -23.32 -12.78
C PRO A 270 8.54 -22.54 -13.77
N ALA A 271 8.04 -21.39 -13.35
CA ALA A 271 7.25 -20.50 -14.19
C ALA A 271 8.05 -19.88 -15.35
N THR A 272 7.33 -19.49 -16.40
CA THR A 272 7.92 -18.91 -17.62
C THR A 272 7.70 -17.41 -17.79
N PHE A 273 6.83 -16.79 -16.97
CA PHE A 273 6.53 -15.36 -17.07
C PHE A 273 7.76 -14.48 -16.82
N ALA A 274 7.71 -13.25 -17.34
CA ALA A 274 8.66 -12.20 -17.02
C ALA A 274 8.13 -11.37 -15.85
N ALA A 275 9.03 -10.92 -14.97
CA ALA A 275 8.68 -9.98 -13.91
C ALA A 275 8.58 -8.55 -14.47
N PHE A 276 7.72 -7.76 -13.86
CA PHE A 276 7.50 -6.35 -14.19
C PHE A 276 7.70 -5.49 -12.94
N ASP A 277 8.03 -4.22 -13.11
CA ASP A 277 8.17 -3.25 -12.01
C ASP A 277 6.82 -2.72 -11.49
N GLU A 278 5.77 -3.52 -11.69
CA GLU A 278 4.40 -3.31 -11.24
C GLU A 278 4.06 -4.41 -10.23
N LYS A 279 4.02 -4.03 -8.96
CA LYS A 279 3.87 -4.97 -7.84
C LYS A 279 2.66 -5.90 -7.98
N ARG A 280 1.48 -5.34 -8.27
CA ARG A 280 0.22 -6.10 -8.43
C ARG A 280 0.27 -7.06 -9.61
N THR A 281 0.88 -6.64 -10.72
CA THR A 281 1.05 -7.49 -11.91
C THR A 281 1.94 -8.69 -11.60
N THR A 282 3.11 -8.47 -10.99
CA THR A 282 4.06 -9.53 -10.63
C THR A 282 3.47 -10.51 -9.61
N LEU A 283 2.80 -10.01 -8.56
CA LEU A 283 2.08 -10.85 -7.59
C LEU A 283 1.01 -11.70 -8.26
N ARG A 284 0.19 -11.12 -9.15
CA ARG A 284 -0.86 -11.86 -9.83
C ARG A 284 -0.29 -12.99 -10.68
N LEU A 285 0.78 -12.74 -11.45
CA LEU A 285 1.44 -13.77 -12.26
C LEU A 285 2.01 -14.91 -11.40
N ALA A 286 2.62 -14.57 -10.26
CA ALA A 286 3.14 -15.55 -9.32
C ALA A 286 2.01 -16.40 -8.72
N ILE A 287 0.92 -15.76 -8.26
CA ILE A 287 -0.22 -16.45 -7.65
C ILE A 287 -0.98 -17.29 -8.68
N ASP A 288 -1.18 -16.80 -9.90
CA ASP A 288 -1.81 -17.54 -10.99
C ASP A 288 -1.04 -18.85 -11.27
N HIS A 289 0.29 -18.77 -11.31
CA HIS A 289 1.16 -19.95 -11.50
C HIS A 289 1.09 -20.91 -10.30
N LEU A 290 1.20 -20.38 -9.07
CA LEU A 290 1.08 -21.18 -7.86
C LEU A 290 -0.30 -21.87 -7.77
N ARG A 291 -1.38 -21.19 -8.15
CA ARG A 291 -2.73 -21.77 -8.18
C ARG A 291 -2.84 -22.91 -9.19
N ALA A 292 -2.27 -22.75 -10.39
CA ALA A 292 -2.29 -23.79 -11.43
C ALA A 292 -1.61 -25.09 -10.99
N HIS A 293 -0.67 -25.02 -10.04
CA HIS A 293 0.08 -26.14 -9.50
C HIS A 293 -0.20 -26.40 -8.01
N ALA A 294 -1.32 -25.86 -7.51
CA ALA A 294 -1.68 -25.91 -6.10
C ALA A 294 -2.04 -27.34 -5.65
N PRO A 295 -1.63 -27.78 -4.45
CA PRO A 295 -2.09 -29.03 -3.85
C PRO A 295 -3.62 -29.06 -3.62
N ALA A 296 -4.22 -27.92 -3.28
CA ALA A 296 -5.65 -27.77 -3.06
C ALA A 296 -6.15 -26.47 -3.71
N PRO A 297 -6.35 -26.46 -5.05
CA PRO A 297 -6.80 -25.26 -5.74
C PRO A 297 -8.20 -24.86 -5.27
N ARG A 298 -8.37 -23.59 -4.91
CA ARG A 298 -9.66 -22.98 -4.60
C ARG A 298 -9.85 -21.69 -5.36
N ALA A 299 -11.10 -21.22 -5.45
CA ALA A 299 -11.41 -19.94 -6.07
C ALA A 299 -11.07 -18.78 -5.15
N THR A 300 -11.30 -18.93 -3.84
CA THR A 300 -11.05 -17.92 -2.82
C THR A 300 -10.57 -18.51 -1.50
N ALA A 301 -9.92 -17.70 -0.66
CA ALA A 301 -9.62 -18.01 0.73
C ALA A 301 -9.75 -16.75 1.61
N PRO A 302 -10.19 -16.87 2.88
CA PRO A 302 -10.13 -15.74 3.81
C PRO A 302 -8.68 -15.35 4.09
N LEU A 303 -8.45 -14.06 4.32
CA LEU A 303 -7.17 -13.52 4.78
C LEU A 303 -7.32 -12.92 6.18
N PRO A 304 -6.22 -12.79 6.95
CA PRO A 304 -6.26 -12.11 8.22
C PRO A 304 -6.68 -10.64 8.08
N GLU A 305 -7.16 -10.06 9.18
CA GLU A 305 -7.49 -8.64 9.25
C GLU A 305 -6.26 -7.78 8.91
N GLY A 306 -6.48 -6.68 8.18
CA GLY A 306 -5.40 -5.80 7.71
C GLY A 306 -4.76 -6.22 6.38
N ALA A 307 -5.10 -7.41 5.84
CA ALA A 307 -4.62 -7.84 4.54
C ALA A 307 -5.09 -6.91 3.41
N PRO A 308 -4.22 -6.53 2.47
CA PRO A 308 -4.53 -5.57 1.42
C PRO A 308 -5.26 -6.18 0.21
N TYR A 309 -5.93 -7.32 0.39
CA TYR A 309 -6.71 -8.00 -0.63
C TYR A 309 -8.05 -8.40 -0.03
N GLY A 310 -9.11 -8.23 -0.79
CA GLY A 310 -10.44 -8.60 -0.34
C GLY A 310 -11.53 -7.99 -1.18
N GLU A 311 -12.76 -8.31 -0.79
CA GLU A 311 -13.94 -7.75 -1.42
C GLU A 311 -14.55 -6.60 -0.61
N VAL A 312 -15.47 -5.90 -1.29
CA VAL A 312 -16.35 -4.91 -0.68
C VAL A 312 -17.75 -5.49 -0.63
N LEU A 313 -18.34 -5.52 0.57
CA LEU A 313 -19.71 -5.93 0.81
C LEU A 313 -20.58 -4.69 0.95
N VAL A 314 -21.76 -4.71 0.34
CA VAL A 314 -22.72 -3.59 0.35
C VAL A 314 -24.06 -4.09 0.86
N ASP A 315 -24.57 -3.45 1.91
CA ASP A 315 -25.95 -3.56 2.33
C ASP A 315 -26.84 -2.85 1.30
N ARG A 316 -27.60 -3.64 0.55
CA ARG A 316 -28.43 -3.14 -0.56
C ARG A 316 -29.61 -2.30 -0.07
N ASP A 317 -30.12 -2.57 1.12
CA ASP A 317 -31.27 -1.85 1.69
C ASP A 317 -30.83 -0.49 2.25
N ALA A 318 -29.60 -0.42 2.79
CA ALA A 318 -29.05 0.84 3.29
C ALA A 318 -28.46 1.73 2.18
N CYS A 319 -27.90 1.13 1.12
CA CYS A 319 -27.17 1.84 0.07
C CYS A 319 -28.08 2.72 -0.81
N THR A 320 -27.81 4.03 -0.82
CA THR A 320 -28.55 5.00 -1.64
C THR A 320 -27.98 5.21 -3.05
N LEU A 321 -26.94 4.47 -3.45
CA LEU A 321 -26.27 4.62 -4.75
C LEU A 321 -25.83 6.08 -5.03
N CYS A 322 -25.39 6.80 -4.00
CA CYS A 322 -24.92 8.19 -4.10
C CYS A 322 -23.53 8.36 -4.76
N MET A 323 -22.84 7.24 -5.04
CA MET A 323 -21.52 7.16 -5.67
C MET A 323 -20.36 7.84 -4.93
N ALA A 324 -20.54 8.26 -3.67
CA ALA A 324 -19.44 8.78 -2.84
C ALA A 324 -18.26 7.79 -2.76
N CYS A 325 -18.55 6.49 -2.63
CA CYS A 325 -17.53 5.44 -2.59
C CYS A 325 -16.73 5.29 -3.90
N VAL A 326 -17.34 5.59 -5.05
CA VAL A 326 -16.68 5.59 -6.36
C VAL A 326 -15.74 6.79 -6.46
N SER A 327 -16.21 7.98 -6.05
CA SER A 327 -15.43 9.22 -6.09
C SER A 327 -14.17 9.18 -5.22
N VAL A 328 -14.17 8.42 -4.13
CA VAL A 328 -13.02 8.30 -3.22
C VAL A 328 -12.14 7.07 -3.46
N CYS A 329 -12.37 6.28 -4.52
CA CYS A 329 -11.61 5.06 -4.76
C CYS A 329 -10.34 5.33 -5.60
N PRO A 330 -9.14 5.43 -5.00
CA PRO A 330 -7.92 5.81 -5.72
C PRO A 330 -7.47 4.76 -6.74
N VAL A 331 -7.75 3.49 -6.44
CA VAL A 331 -7.34 2.33 -7.25
C VAL A 331 -8.41 1.90 -8.25
N LYS A 332 -9.50 2.67 -8.38
CA LYS A 332 -10.59 2.39 -9.33
C LYS A 332 -11.11 0.95 -9.23
N ALA A 333 -11.24 0.46 -8.01
CA ALA A 333 -11.88 -0.82 -7.71
C ALA A 333 -13.41 -0.72 -7.71
N LEU A 334 -13.95 0.49 -7.52
CA LEU A 334 -15.38 0.80 -7.59
C LEU A 334 -15.65 1.71 -8.79
N ALA A 335 -16.77 1.48 -9.47
CA ALA A 335 -17.23 2.29 -10.60
C ALA A 335 -18.77 2.43 -10.55
N ASP A 336 -19.29 3.48 -11.19
CA ASP A 336 -20.71 3.63 -11.47
C ASP A 336 -21.11 2.95 -12.79
N GLY A 337 -22.42 2.73 -13.00
CA GLY A 337 -22.97 2.20 -14.24
C GLY A 337 -23.35 3.30 -15.24
N ASP A 338 -23.43 2.94 -16.53
CA ASP A 338 -23.71 3.90 -17.62
C ASP A 338 -25.16 4.38 -17.66
N GLU A 339 -26.12 3.47 -17.93
CA GLU A 339 -27.52 3.83 -18.20
C GLU A 339 -28.41 3.80 -16.96
N ARG A 340 -27.97 3.10 -15.90
CA ARG A 340 -28.73 2.88 -14.68
C ARG A 340 -27.84 3.10 -13.46
N PRO A 341 -28.39 3.56 -12.33
CA PRO A 341 -27.68 3.60 -11.07
C PRO A 341 -27.21 2.20 -10.66
N GLN A 342 -25.92 1.94 -10.84
CA GLN A 342 -25.27 0.69 -10.45
C GLN A 342 -23.96 0.99 -9.74
N LEU A 343 -23.68 0.24 -8.69
CA LEU A 343 -22.37 0.23 -8.04
C LEU A 343 -21.63 -1.04 -8.47
N LEU A 344 -20.56 -0.85 -9.23
CA LEU A 344 -19.75 -1.91 -9.83
C LEU A 344 -18.45 -2.08 -9.05
N PHE A 345 -17.92 -3.31 -9.01
CA PHE A 345 -16.71 -3.64 -8.28
C PHE A 345 -15.80 -4.61 -9.04
N VAL A 346 -14.50 -4.32 -9.05
CA VAL A 346 -13.42 -5.18 -9.56
C VAL A 346 -12.46 -5.49 -8.41
N GLU A 347 -12.41 -6.77 -8.02
CA GLU A 347 -11.74 -7.20 -6.79
C GLU A 347 -10.20 -7.12 -6.87
N GLU A 348 -9.62 -7.42 -8.04
CA GLU A 348 -8.16 -7.39 -8.23
C GLU A 348 -7.52 -6.01 -7.98
N ASN A 349 -8.29 -4.94 -8.24
CA ASN A 349 -7.88 -3.56 -8.02
C ASN A 349 -7.95 -3.16 -6.53
N CYS A 350 -8.76 -3.85 -5.74
CA CYS A 350 -9.01 -3.45 -4.36
C CYS A 350 -7.75 -3.63 -3.49
N VAL A 351 -7.43 -2.59 -2.69
CA VAL A 351 -6.31 -2.58 -1.74
C VAL A 351 -6.75 -2.54 -0.29
N GLN A 352 -8.06 -2.70 -0.03
CA GLN A 352 -8.67 -2.69 1.31
C GLN A 352 -8.24 -1.47 2.15
N CYS A 353 -8.28 -0.26 1.57
CA CYS A 353 -7.83 0.97 2.23
C CYS A 353 -8.87 1.62 3.15
N GLY A 354 -10.14 1.22 3.08
CA GLY A 354 -11.21 1.74 3.94
C GLY A 354 -11.85 3.07 3.52
N LEU A 355 -11.32 3.77 2.51
CA LEU A 355 -11.87 5.05 2.05
C LEU A 355 -13.34 4.95 1.63
N CYS A 356 -13.73 3.90 0.91
CA CYS A 356 -15.12 3.68 0.51
C CYS A 356 -16.06 3.43 1.69
N GLN A 357 -15.57 2.83 2.77
CA GLN A 357 -16.32 2.59 4.00
C GLN A 357 -16.49 3.91 4.77
N ALA A 358 -15.41 4.69 4.91
CA ALA A 358 -15.44 5.99 5.59
C ALA A 358 -16.29 7.04 4.87
N ALA A 359 -16.32 7.01 3.54
CA ALA A 359 -17.09 7.95 2.73
C ALA A 359 -18.59 7.61 2.60
N CYS A 360 -19.04 6.44 3.07
CA CYS A 360 -20.44 6.03 2.92
C CYS A 360 -21.34 6.76 3.94
N PRO A 361 -22.25 7.66 3.50
CA PRO A 361 -23.08 8.43 4.43
C PRO A 361 -24.19 7.62 5.13
N GLU A 362 -24.41 6.38 4.67
CA GLU A 362 -25.44 5.48 5.18
C GLU A 362 -24.87 4.23 5.87
N ASP A 363 -23.55 4.19 6.10
CA ASP A 363 -22.84 3.05 6.69
C ASP A 363 -23.12 1.70 6.00
N ALA A 364 -23.37 1.71 4.69
CA ALA A 364 -23.76 0.53 3.90
C ALA A 364 -22.59 -0.32 3.40
N VAL A 365 -21.34 0.16 3.52
CA VAL A 365 -20.15 -0.47 2.94
C VAL A 365 -19.33 -1.18 4.03
N ARG A 366 -18.88 -2.42 3.77
CA ARG A 366 -17.97 -3.18 4.65
C ARG A 366 -16.84 -3.81 3.85
N LEU A 367 -15.67 -3.90 4.48
CA LEU A 367 -14.51 -4.61 3.93
C LEU A 367 -14.51 -6.07 4.39
N SER A 368 -14.14 -6.99 3.49
CA SER A 368 -13.96 -8.41 3.81
C SER A 368 -12.63 -8.92 3.24
N PRO A 369 -11.58 -9.03 4.08
CA PRO A 369 -10.27 -9.51 3.67
C PRO A 369 -10.32 -10.96 3.15
N ARG A 370 -9.93 -11.14 1.90
CA ARG A 370 -9.88 -12.44 1.23
C ARG A 370 -8.97 -12.38 0.01
N MET A 371 -8.46 -13.53 -0.40
CA MET A 371 -7.76 -13.68 -1.67
C MET A 371 -8.70 -14.33 -2.69
N ALA A 372 -8.92 -13.67 -3.83
CA ALA A 372 -9.52 -14.28 -5.01
C ALA A 372 -8.40 -14.83 -5.92
N TYR A 373 -8.23 -16.14 -5.92
CA TYR A 373 -7.27 -16.84 -6.78
C TYR A 373 -7.82 -17.03 -8.20
N ASP A 374 -9.13 -17.12 -8.33
CA ASP A 374 -9.75 -17.27 -9.64
C ASP A 374 -9.72 -15.96 -10.42
N ARG A 375 -9.05 -15.97 -11.58
CA ARG A 375 -8.81 -14.78 -12.39
C ARG A 375 -10.09 -14.19 -12.97
N GLU A 376 -11.06 -15.03 -13.32
CA GLU A 376 -12.35 -14.54 -13.80
C GLU A 376 -13.10 -13.86 -12.65
N LEU A 377 -13.14 -14.48 -11.47
CA LEU A 377 -13.74 -13.88 -10.28
C LEU A 377 -13.09 -12.55 -9.89
N ALA A 378 -11.75 -12.46 -9.94
CA ALA A 378 -11.00 -11.30 -9.48
C ALA A 378 -11.10 -10.10 -10.44
N SER A 379 -11.08 -10.35 -11.75
CA SER A 379 -11.10 -9.30 -12.79
C SER A 379 -12.49 -8.93 -13.29
N ARG A 380 -13.50 -9.79 -13.06
CA ARG A 380 -14.87 -9.50 -13.49
C ARG A 380 -15.44 -8.32 -12.70
N MET A 381 -15.93 -7.33 -13.44
CA MET A 381 -16.77 -6.27 -12.91
C MET A 381 -18.11 -6.84 -12.43
N ARG A 382 -18.38 -6.74 -11.13
CA ARG A 382 -19.60 -7.28 -10.49
C ARG A 382 -20.51 -6.15 -10.02
N VAL A 383 -21.82 -6.31 -10.17
CA VAL A 383 -22.81 -5.40 -9.60
C VAL A 383 -22.98 -5.69 -8.11
N LEU A 384 -22.61 -4.73 -7.26
CA LEU A 384 -22.81 -4.80 -5.81
C LEU A 384 -24.24 -4.39 -5.43
N ASN A 385 -24.74 -3.31 -6.04
CA ASN A 385 -26.11 -2.84 -5.89
C ASN A 385 -26.58 -2.14 -7.17
N GLU A 386 -27.89 -2.16 -7.42
CA GLU A 386 -28.52 -1.50 -8.57
C GLU A 386 -29.97 -1.13 -8.27
N GLU A 387 -30.47 -0.07 -8.91
CA GLU A 387 -31.89 0.26 -8.90
C GLU A 387 -32.30 1.00 -10.17
N GLU A 388 -33.62 1.14 -10.38
CA GLU A 388 -34.15 1.99 -11.45
C GLU A 388 -33.90 3.46 -11.14
N PRO A 389 -33.56 4.30 -12.13
CA PRO A 389 -33.38 5.72 -11.91
C PRO A 389 -34.69 6.39 -11.44
N PHE A 390 -34.54 7.40 -10.60
CA PHE A 390 -35.61 8.34 -10.31
C PHE A 390 -35.67 9.38 -11.45
N ASN A 391 -36.82 9.39 -12.12
CA ASN A 391 -37.08 10.28 -13.25
C ASN A 391 -37.75 11.57 -12.78
N CYS A 392 -37.32 12.70 -13.36
CA CYS A 392 -37.89 14.01 -13.09
C CYS A 392 -39.41 14.01 -13.28
N VAL A 393 -40.16 14.45 -12.27
CA VAL A 393 -41.65 14.49 -12.30
C VAL A 393 -42.22 15.47 -13.32
N ARG A 394 -41.38 16.32 -13.93
CA ARG A 394 -41.76 17.30 -14.96
C ARG A 394 -41.39 16.86 -16.38
N CYS A 395 -40.16 16.40 -16.61
CA CYS A 395 -39.68 16.08 -17.97
C CYS A 395 -39.33 14.61 -18.20
N GLY A 396 -39.37 13.76 -17.17
CA GLY A 396 -39.03 12.34 -17.27
C GLY A 396 -37.53 12.02 -17.35
N LYS A 397 -36.64 13.03 -17.38
CA LYS A 397 -35.18 12.81 -17.42
C LYS A 397 -34.69 12.10 -16.13
N PRO A 398 -33.90 11.01 -16.23
CA PRO A 398 -33.26 10.40 -15.06
C PRO A 398 -32.23 11.37 -14.46
N PHE A 399 -32.24 11.55 -13.15
CA PHE A 399 -31.30 12.48 -12.50
C PHE A 399 -30.88 12.10 -11.08
N ALA A 400 -31.54 11.12 -10.47
CA ALA A 400 -31.31 10.70 -9.10
C ALA A 400 -31.60 9.20 -8.97
N THR A 401 -31.27 8.64 -7.81
CA THR A 401 -31.60 7.27 -7.44
C THR A 401 -32.90 7.30 -6.62
N GLN A 402 -33.76 6.29 -6.73
CA GLN A 402 -34.98 6.14 -5.94
C GLN A 402 -34.68 6.21 -4.43
N SER A 403 -33.64 5.51 -3.99
CA SER A 403 -33.24 5.43 -2.59
C SER A 403 -32.72 6.76 -2.05
N MET A 404 -31.91 7.49 -2.84
CA MET A 404 -31.47 8.84 -2.47
C MET A 404 -32.66 9.80 -2.39
N MET A 405 -33.60 9.73 -3.34
CA MET A 405 -34.79 10.58 -3.32
C MET A 405 -35.68 10.30 -2.10
N ALA A 406 -35.86 9.02 -1.76
CA ALA A 406 -36.60 8.63 -0.57
C ALA A 406 -35.95 9.19 0.71
N ARG A 407 -34.65 8.94 0.93
CA ARG A 407 -33.92 9.44 2.11
C ARG A 407 -33.86 10.96 2.18
N MET A 408 -33.65 11.64 1.06
CA MET A 408 -33.61 13.10 1.01
C MET A 408 -34.99 13.69 1.37
N THR A 409 -36.06 13.12 0.81
CA THR A 409 -37.45 13.56 1.10
C THR A 409 -37.77 13.34 2.59
N GLU A 410 -37.39 12.19 3.15
CA GLU A 410 -37.60 11.88 4.56
C GLU A 410 -36.82 12.83 5.49
N ARG A 411 -35.52 13.05 5.24
CA ARG A 411 -34.67 13.94 6.06
C ARG A 411 -35.14 15.40 6.02
N LEU A 412 -35.74 15.85 4.92
CA LEU A 412 -36.15 17.24 4.73
C LEU A 412 -37.61 17.53 5.08
N ALA A 413 -38.46 16.50 5.28
CA ALA A 413 -39.91 16.65 5.49
C ALA A 413 -40.29 17.52 6.70
N GLY A 414 -39.39 17.74 7.66
CA GLY A 414 -39.62 18.59 8.84
C GLY A 414 -38.85 19.91 8.84
N HIS A 415 -38.17 20.27 7.76
CA HIS A 415 -37.36 21.49 7.69
C HIS A 415 -38.20 22.66 7.15
N TRP A 416 -38.21 23.80 7.84
CA TRP A 416 -39.05 24.99 7.55
C TRP A 416 -39.06 25.44 6.07
N MET A 417 -37.92 25.32 5.38
CA MET A 417 -37.78 25.64 3.95
C MET A 417 -38.57 24.71 3.00
N PHE A 418 -38.97 23.52 3.46
CA PHE A 418 -39.61 22.46 2.67
C PHE A 418 -41.01 22.09 3.18
N GLU A 419 -41.66 22.97 3.94
CA GLU A 419 -43.02 22.72 4.47
C GLU A 419 -44.10 22.76 3.38
N SER A 420 -43.85 23.41 2.24
CA SER A 420 -44.83 23.47 1.14
C SER A 420 -44.71 22.28 0.19
N GLU A 421 -45.85 21.82 -0.33
CA GLU A 421 -45.89 20.74 -1.34
C GLU A 421 -45.07 21.10 -2.59
N ASP A 422 -45.07 22.37 -2.99
CA ASP A 422 -44.29 22.86 -4.13
C ASP A 422 -42.78 22.74 -3.89
N ALA A 423 -42.31 23.10 -2.68
CA ALA A 423 -40.89 22.94 -2.32
C ALA A 423 -40.46 21.47 -2.32
N MET A 424 -41.30 20.57 -1.79
CA MET A 424 -41.05 19.13 -1.81
C MET A 424 -41.12 18.54 -3.22
N ARG A 425 -42.01 19.05 -4.08
CA ARG A 425 -42.11 18.64 -5.49
C ARG A 425 -40.87 19.05 -6.27
N ARG A 426 -40.29 20.23 -6.00
CA ARG A 426 -39.05 20.70 -6.66
C ARG A 426 -37.83 19.81 -6.40
N LEU A 427 -37.78 19.14 -5.24
CA LEU A 427 -36.73 18.14 -4.96
C LEU A 427 -36.78 16.96 -5.95
N LYS A 428 -37.98 16.63 -6.44
CA LYS A 428 -38.23 15.55 -7.40
C LYS A 428 -38.07 15.99 -8.86
N MET A 429 -37.53 17.19 -9.11
CA MET A 429 -37.27 17.73 -10.46
C MET A 429 -35.77 17.76 -10.75
N CYS A 430 -35.39 17.51 -12.01
CA CYS A 430 -34.01 17.70 -12.46
C CYS A 430 -33.59 19.18 -12.37
N GLN A 431 -32.28 19.44 -12.41
CA GLN A 431 -31.71 20.78 -12.27
C GLN A 431 -32.35 21.81 -13.23
N ASP A 432 -32.57 21.45 -14.49
CA ASP A 432 -33.19 22.34 -15.50
C ASP A 432 -34.65 22.65 -15.18
N CYS A 433 -35.43 21.63 -14.81
CA CYS A 433 -36.84 21.77 -14.48
C CYS A 433 -37.06 22.55 -13.19
N ARG A 434 -36.17 22.35 -12.20
CA ARG A 434 -36.18 23.08 -10.94
C ARG A 434 -35.94 24.57 -11.16
N VAL A 435 -34.96 24.93 -11.99
CA VAL A 435 -34.71 26.35 -12.34
C VAL A 435 -35.93 26.95 -13.04
N ARG A 436 -36.50 26.26 -14.04
CA ARG A 436 -37.71 26.74 -14.74
C ARG A 436 -38.89 26.96 -13.79
N ASP A 437 -39.12 26.00 -12.89
CA ASP A 437 -40.21 26.07 -11.91
C ASP A 437 -40.05 27.26 -10.95
N MET A 438 -38.82 27.53 -10.49
CA MET A 438 -38.53 28.72 -9.68
C MET A 438 -38.86 30.01 -10.42
N TYR A 439 -38.48 30.15 -11.69
CA TYR A 439 -38.82 31.34 -12.49
C TYR A 439 -40.32 31.50 -12.77
N GLU A 440 -41.06 30.38 -12.88
CA GLU A 440 -42.49 30.38 -13.17
C GLU A 440 -43.35 30.72 -11.92
N HIS A 441 -42.92 30.30 -10.73
CA HIS A 441 -43.69 30.41 -9.49
C HIS A 441 -43.18 31.47 -8.50
N GLU A 442 -41.87 31.77 -8.50
CA GLU A 442 -41.30 32.92 -7.80
C GLU A 442 -41.16 34.04 -8.83
N GLY A 443 -42.26 34.75 -9.08
CA GLY A 443 -42.27 35.89 -9.99
C GLY A 443 -41.06 36.79 -9.72
N LEU A 444 -40.34 37.18 -10.78
CA LEU A 444 -39.19 38.10 -10.82
C LEU A 444 -38.76 38.58 -9.43
N ILE A 445 -37.61 38.11 -8.94
CA ILE A 445 -36.89 38.82 -7.87
C ILE A 445 -36.72 40.26 -8.37
N ASP A 446 -37.60 41.15 -7.93
CA ASP A 446 -37.53 42.56 -8.24
C ASP A 446 -36.42 43.14 -7.38
N VAL A 447 -35.19 43.10 -7.92
CA VAL A 447 -34.00 43.77 -7.36
C VAL A 447 -34.15 45.29 -7.28
N HIS A 448 -35.28 45.86 -7.72
CA HIS A 448 -35.65 47.26 -7.59
C HIS A 448 -36.92 47.50 -6.75
N GLY A 449 -37.51 46.46 -6.17
CA GLY A 449 -38.71 46.55 -5.33
C GLY A 449 -38.37 47.04 -3.93
N LYS A 450 -38.80 48.27 -3.59
CA LYS A 450 -38.66 48.82 -2.23
C LYS A 450 -39.36 47.91 -1.19
N PRO A 451 -38.75 47.71 0.00
CA PRO A 451 -39.37 46.90 1.05
C PRO A 451 -40.66 47.57 1.51
N ARG A 452 -41.73 46.77 1.66
CA ARG A 452 -42.95 47.15 2.37
C ARG A 452 -42.91 46.65 3.80
#